data_AF-A0AA41VKP5-F1
#
_entry.id   AF-A0AA41VKP5-F1
#
_cell.length_a   1.000
_cell.length_b   1.000
_cell.length_c   1.000
_cell.angle_alpha   90.00
_cell.angle_beta   90.00
_cell.angle_gamma   90.00
#
_symmetry.space_group_name_H-M   'P 1'
#
loop_
_entity.id
_entity.type
_entity.pdbx_description
1 polymer ?
#
loop_
_entity_poly.entity_id
_entity_poly.type
_entity_poly.pdbx_seq_one_letter_code
_entity_poly.pdbx_strand_id
1 'polypeptide(L)'
;MHLVFTQLFLMESVSCKWLLLSFLFLSWAHSALSAVDGVNGGKVRGVNLGNWLVIEGWMKPSLFDDIPNSDMLDGAKVSFRSLNLNKFVSAKDGGGSSVAVDQDKGDTWETFRLWRVSESDYQLRALNGQFLTCTGRGASVTATSESPSLAETFTIERWSNDKVRIKHSSGTYLQVSSGNGLRADYVGTPGFDDGNAAIFVMTFHGDVLKGEYQISNGYGPQKAKEVLTQHRNNYVTREDFQFLSQHGINTVRIPVGWWITKDPNPPAPYVGGGLAALDNAFRWAQEFGIKCIINLHAAPGSQNGMDHSSSRDGSLDWTKSDNIPRSLEAIEFLASKYGSDPALLGIELLNEPHSPEVPFNTLQDYYSKGYDIVRKHAPTTYVIVCQLIGPGDPMDIYKANTGKSKVVLDLHHYNLFDQSFDNMSPQENIDFLYKERKPQIQSLNTADGPLVFIGEWVNEWSFKSGSQEDYQTFGRAQLDVYGSSSFGWAYWSLKNVNDHWNLEWNINNNYLPL
;
A
#
# COMPACT_ATOMS: atom_id res chain seq x y z
N MET A 1 55.12 67.09 -4.64
CA MET A 1 53.72 66.62 -4.66
C MET A 1 53.71 65.16 -5.10
N HIS A 2 54.07 64.23 -4.22
CA HIS A 2 53.92 62.77 -4.44
C HIS A 2 54.17 62.06 -3.10
N LEU A 3 53.10 61.96 -2.28
CA LEU A 3 53.13 61.17 -1.04
C LEU A 3 51.71 60.95 -0.50
N VAL A 4 50.74 60.58 -1.34
CA VAL A 4 49.42 60.09 -0.89
C VAL A 4 48.82 59.22 -2.00
N PHE A 5 49.20 57.94 -2.15
CA PHE A 5 48.39 57.00 -2.98
C PHE A 5 48.64 55.50 -2.72
N THR A 6 49.30 55.10 -1.62
CA THR A 6 49.71 53.69 -1.41
C THR A 6 49.21 53.05 -0.12
N GLN A 7 48.13 53.55 0.48
CA GLN A 7 47.55 52.96 1.70
C GLN A 7 46.08 52.52 1.59
N LEU A 8 45.37 52.78 0.47
CA LEU A 8 43.98 52.33 0.33
C LEU A 8 43.80 50.90 -0.22
N PHE A 9 44.81 50.30 -0.84
CA PHE A 9 44.65 48.99 -1.51
C PHE A 9 44.93 47.75 -0.64
N LEU A 10 45.40 47.92 0.60
CA LEU A 10 45.72 46.81 1.50
C LEU A 10 44.63 46.49 2.54
N MET A 11 43.70 47.42 2.81
CA MET A 11 42.61 47.20 3.78
C MET A 11 41.34 46.57 3.18
N GLU A 12 41.13 46.66 1.86
CA GLU A 12 39.97 46.02 1.20
C GLU A 12 40.15 44.50 0.98
N SER A 13 41.39 44.01 0.81
CA SER A 13 41.63 42.58 0.54
C SER A 13 41.53 41.69 1.79
N VAL A 14 41.79 42.24 2.98
CA VAL A 14 41.74 41.47 4.24
C VAL A 14 40.30 41.35 4.71
N SER A 15 39.51 42.44 4.66
CA SER A 15 38.08 42.42 5.02
C SER A 15 37.27 41.47 4.13
N CYS A 16 37.54 41.44 2.82
CA CYS A 16 36.85 40.55 1.88
C CYS A 16 37.17 39.06 2.12
N LYS A 17 38.39 38.73 2.54
CA LYS A 17 38.77 37.35 2.92
C LYS A 17 38.10 36.88 4.20
N TRP A 18 37.98 37.74 5.21
CA TRP A 18 37.26 37.38 6.46
C TRP A 18 35.74 37.31 6.27
N LEU A 19 35.16 38.11 5.38
CA LEU A 19 33.76 38.01 4.96
C LEU A 19 33.50 36.73 4.14
N LEU A 20 34.37 36.37 3.19
CA LEU A 20 34.26 35.12 2.44
C LEU A 20 34.44 33.89 3.34
N LEU A 21 35.37 33.94 4.30
CA LEU A 21 35.53 32.90 5.32
C LEU A 21 34.30 32.82 6.24
N SER A 22 33.72 33.95 6.68
CA SER A 22 32.51 33.92 7.52
C SER A 22 31.28 33.42 6.75
N PHE A 23 31.12 33.76 5.47
CA PHE A 23 30.09 33.17 4.60
C PHE A 23 30.32 31.67 4.34
N LEU A 24 31.57 31.22 4.19
CA LEU A 24 31.92 29.80 4.08
C LEU A 24 31.66 29.03 5.39
N PHE A 25 31.93 29.63 6.55
CA PHE A 25 31.63 29.04 7.85
C PHE A 25 30.13 29.08 8.17
N LEU A 26 29.39 30.11 7.76
CA LEU A 26 27.93 30.19 7.90
C LEU A 26 27.21 29.23 6.95
N SER A 27 27.72 29.01 5.73
CA SER A 27 27.16 28.04 4.78
C SER A 27 27.49 26.60 5.17
N TRP A 28 28.69 26.32 5.71
CA TRP A 28 29.01 25.03 6.33
C TRP A 28 28.22 24.77 7.61
N ALA A 29 27.96 25.79 8.43
CA ALA A 29 27.10 25.64 9.60
C ALA A 29 25.64 25.38 9.20
N HIS A 30 25.11 26.03 8.16
CA HIS A 30 23.74 25.76 7.68
C HIS A 30 23.61 24.41 6.97
N SER A 31 24.63 23.95 6.24
CA SER A 31 24.62 22.62 5.60
C SER A 31 24.85 21.48 6.58
N ALA A 32 25.62 21.70 7.66
CA ALA A 32 25.82 20.71 8.72
C ALA A 32 24.58 20.55 9.63
N LEU A 33 23.73 21.58 9.75
CA LEU A 33 22.49 21.53 10.55
C LEU A 33 21.32 20.82 9.85
N SER A 34 21.48 20.37 8.61
CA SER A 34 20.40 19.77 7.80
C SER A 34 20.80 18.49 7.07
N ALA A 35 21.90 17.86 7.49
CA ALA A 35 22.37 16.60 6.94
C ALA A 35 21.76 15.39 7.67
N VAL A 36 21.17 14.45 6.92
CA VAL A 36 20.76 13.14 7.40
C VAL A 36 22.01 12.28 7.59
N ASP A 37 22.23 11.84 8.82
CA ASP A 37 23.36 10.97 9.16
C ASP A 37 23.33 9.70 8.31
N GLY A 38 24.46 9.39 7.69
CA GLY A 38 24.63 8.17 6.90
C GLY A 38 24.25 8.31 5.42
N VAL A 39 23.70 9.45 4.97
CA VAL A 39 23.39 9.68 3.55
C VAL A 39 24.41 10.63 2.92
N ASN A 40 25.06 10.20 1.82
CA ASN A 40 25.93 11.06 1.04
C ASN A 40 25.09 12.12 0.29
N GLY A 41 25.45 13.40 0.41
CA GLY A 41 24.73 14.51 -0.23
C GLY A 41 23.67 15.18 0.66
N GLY A 42 23.59 14.83 1.94
CA GLY A 42 22.87 15.61 2.96
C GLY A 42 21.40 15.24 3.17
N LYS A 43 20.63 14.84 2.15
CA LYS A 43 19.24 14.40 2.33
C LYS A 43 18.92 13.16 1.51
N VAL A 44 17.85 12.47 1.90
CA VAL A 44 17.31 11.35 1.14
C VAL A 44 16.81 11.84 -0.22
N ARG A 45 17.41 11.31 -1.28
CA ARG A 45 16.91 11.35 -2.67
C ARG A 45 16.59 9.91 -3.02
N GLY A 46 15.35 9.52 -2.81
CA GLY A 46 14.93 8.14 -2.74
C GLY A 46 14.01 7.69 -3.86
N VAL A 47 13.84 6.38 -3.97
CA VAL A 47 12.80 5.74 -4.78
C VAL A 47 12.20 4.57 -4.03
N ASN A 48 10.91 4.33 -4.21
CA ASN A 48 10.23 3.15 -3.70
C ASN A 48 10.45 1.95 -4.65
N LEU A 49 10.67 0.76 -4.06
CA LEU A 49 10.71 -0.51 -4.79
C LEU A 49 9.34 -1.22 -4.67
N GLY A 50 8.26 -0.48 -4.94
CA GLY A 50 6.88 -0.98 -4.89
C GLY A 50 6.63 -2.11 -5.90
N ASN A 51 5.60 -2.91 -5.65
CA ASN A 51 5.27 -4.10 -6.45
C ASN A 51 6.42 -5.12 -6.58
N TRP A 52 7.38 -5.18 -5.65
CA TRP A 52 8.47 -6.17 -5.65
C TRP A 52 8.33 -7.24 -4.57
N LEU A 53 8.41 -6.84 -3.29
CA LEU A 53 8.26 -7.75 -2.15
C LEU A 53 6.85 -7.70 -1.51
N VAL A 54 6.03 -6.77 -1.98
CA VAL A 54 4.57 -6.72 -1.77
C VAL A 54 3.96 -6.39 -3.13
N ILE A 55 3.04 -7.22 -3.61
CA ILE A 55 2.41 -7.05 -4.92
C ILE A 55 1.28 -6.02 -4.91
N GLU A 56 1.27 -5.19 -5.94
CA GLU A 56 0.23 -4.23 -6.30
C GLU A 56 -0.12 -4.40 -7.79
N GLY A 57 -1.25 -5.06 -8.05
CA GLY A 57 -1.58 -5.55 -9.36
C GLY A 57 -1.77 -4.47 -10.41
N TRP A 58 -2.16 -3.26 -10.02
CA TRP A 58 -2.28 -2.14 -10.95
C TRP A 58 -0.91 -1.73 -11.54
N MET A 59 0.20 -1.98 -10.83
CA MET A 59 1.56 -1.67 -11.30
C MET A 59 2.12 -2.70 -12.30
N LYS A 60 1.57 -3.92 -12.28
CA LYS A 60 1.88 -4.99 -13.24
C LYS A 60 0.68 -5.95 -13.41
N PRO A 61 -0.37 -5.52 -14.14
CA PRO A 61 -1.63 -6.27 -14.22
C PRO A 61 -1.47 -7.68 -14.77
N SER A 62 -0.50 -7.87 -15.67
CA SER A 62 -0.23 -9.16 -16.32
C SER A 62 0.20 -10.28 -15.38
N LEU A 63 0.54 -9.98 -14.12
CA LEU A 63 0.72 -11.01 -13.10
C LEU A 63 -0.56 -11.80 -12.82
N PHE A 64 -1.74 -11.25 -13.12
CA PHE A 64 -3.04 -11.83 -12.78
C PHE A 64 -3.77 -12.46 -13.98
N ASP A 65 -3.24 -12.33 -15.20
CA ASP A 65 -3.94 -12.70 -16.44
C ASP A 65 -4.28 -14.20 -16.52
N ASP A 66 -3.40 -15.06 -16.02
CA ASP A 66 -3.55 -16.51 -16.09
C ASP A 66 -4.32 -17.11 -14.89
N ILE A 67 -4.87 -16.28 -14.00
CA ILE A 67 -5.64 -16.78 -12.86
C ILE A 67 -7.05 -17.20 -13.34
N PRO A 68 -7.47 -18.46 -13.14
CA PRO A 68 -8.83 -18.88 -13.47
C PRO A 68 -9.87 -18.09 -12.66
N ASN A 69 -10.97 -17.66 -13.28
CA ASN A 69 -11.99 -16.83 -12.63
C ASN A 69 -11.38 -15.62 -11.90
N SER A 70 -10.53 -14.84 -12.58
CA SER A 70 -9.81 -13.69 -12.02
C SER A 70 -10.71 -12.51 -11.62
N ASP A 71 -11.98 -12.53 -12.03
CA ASP A 71 -13.04 -11.66 -11.53
C ASP A 71 -13.63 -12.13 -10.18
N MET A 72 -13.35 -13.36 -9.77
CA MET A 72 -13.77 -13.97 -8.49
C MET A 72 -12.56 -14.26 -7.58
N LEU A 73 -11.67 -13.28 -7.40
CA LEU A 73 -10.62 -13.36 -6.38
C LEU A 73 -11.18 -13.00 -5.00
N ASP A 74 -10.44 -13.30 -3.93
CA ASP A 74 -10.84 -12.89 -2.58
C ASP A 74 -11.12 -11.39 -2.53
N GLY A 75 -12.26 -11.03 -1.95
CA GLY A 75 -12.73 -9.66 -1.87
C GLY A 75 -13.63 -9.19 -2.99
N ALA A 76 -13.75 -9.94 -4.08
CA ALA A 76 -14.72 -9.63 -5.13
C ALA A 76 -16.12 -9.48 -4.51
N LYS A 77 -16.76 -8.33 -4.72
CA LYS A 77 -18.08 -8.02 -4.20
C LYS A 77 -19.12 -8.45 -5.22
N VAL A 78 -20.06 -9.29 -4.81
CA VAL A 78 -21.09 -9.83 -5.68
C VAL A 78 -22.47 -9.73 -5.06
N SER A 79 -23.49 -9.54 -5.89
CA SER A 79 -24.88 -9.78 -5.50
C SER A 79 -25.51 -10.84 -6.40
N PHE A 80 -26.52 -11.53 -5.88
CA PHE A 80 -27.24 -12.58 -6.61
C PHE A 80 -28.70 -12.20 -6.73
N ARG A 81 -29.18 -12.00 -7.96
CA ARG A 81 -30.59 -11.79 -8.25
C ARG A 81 -31.21 -13.08 -8.76
N SER A 82 -32.26 -13.55 -8.10
CA SER A 82 -33.00 -14.71 -8.59
C SER A 82 -33.64 -14.44 -9.94
N LEU A 83 -33.44 -15.36 -10.89
CA LEU A 83 -34.02 -15.24 -12.22
C LEU A 83 -35.54 -15.37 -12.21
N ASN A 84 -36.10 -16.23 -11.33
CA ASN A 84 -37.53 -16.50 -11.29
C ASN A 84 -38.35 -15.40 -10.60
N LEU A 85 -37.85 -14.84 -9.49
CA LEU A 85 -38.56 -13.83 -8.70
C LEU A 85 -38.17 -12.39 -9.09
N ASN A 86 -37.06 -12.21 -9.80
CA ASN A 86 -36.44 -10.91 -10.02
C ASN A 86 -36.15 -10.15 -8.70
N LYS A 87 -35.74 -10.89 -7.66
CA LYS A 87 -35.40 -10.37 -6.33
C LYS A 87 -34.00 -10.76 -5.92
N PHE A 88 -33.34 -9.95 -5.11
CA PHE A 88 -31.98 -10.17 -4.64
C PHE A 88 -31.93 -11.04 -3.38
N VAL A 89 -30.92 -11.89 -3.31
CA VAL A 89 -30.51 -12.61 -2.10
C VAL A 89 -29.99 -11.58 -1.10
N SER A 90 -30.54 -11.57 0.11
CA SER A 90 -30.22 -10.59 1.16
C SER A 90 -29.89 -11.28 2.48
N ALA A 91 -28.78 -10.89 3.10
CA ALA A 91 -28.51 -11.14 4.50
C ALA A 91 -28.97 -9.91 5.30
N LYS A 92 -30.25 -9.92 5.70
CA LYS A 92 -30.89 -8.78 6.36
C LYS A 92 -30.08 -8.32 7.56
N ASP A 93 -30.03 -6.99 7.75
CA ASP A 93 -29.18 -6.30 8.74
C ASP A 93 -27.68 -6.54 8.55
N GLY A 94 -27.27 -7.00 7.36
CA GLY A 94 -25.89 -7.32 7.00
C GLY A 94 -25.40 -8.68 7.50
N GLY A 95 -26.27 -9.46 8.15
CA GLY A 95 -26.00 -10.77 8.76
C GLY A 95 -26.72 -10.91 10.12
N GLY A 96 -26.59 -12.08 10.74
CA GLY A 96 -27.11 -12.40 12.08
C GLY A 96 -28.44 -13.13 12.06
N SER A 97 -28.98 -13.40 10.87
CA SER A 97 -30.32 -13.95 10.69
C SER A 97 -30.43 -14.88 9.47
N SER A 98 -31.65 -15.26 9.10
CA SER A 98 -31.95 -16.03 7.90
C SER A 98 -31.69 -15.22 6.62
N VAL A 99 -31.28 -15.89 5.55
CA VAL A 99 -31.13 -15.28 4.23
C VAL A 99 -32.44 -15.37 3.45
N ALA A 100 -32.87 -14.23 2.89
CA ALA A 100 -34.10 -14.10 2.13
C ALA A 100 -33.82 -13.71 0.67
N VAL A 101 -34.85 -13.82 -0.18
CA VAL A 101 -34.81 -13.46 -1.60
C VAL A 101 -36.03 -12.59 -1.91
N ASP A 102 -36.01 -11.36 -1.40
CA ASP A 102 -37.18 -10.48 -1.34
C ASP A 102 -36.92 -9.02 -1.74
N GLN A 103 -35.66 -8.63 -1.95
CA GLN A 103 -35.29 -7.23 -2.22
C GLN A 103 -35.35 -6.88 -3.72
N ASP A 104 -35.86 -5.69 -4.03
CA ASP A 104 -35.95 -5.17 -5.41
C ASP A 104 -34.63 -4.60 -5.96
N LYS A 105 -33.72 -4.22 -5.06
CA LYS A 105 -32.45 -3.59 -5.38
C LYS A 105 -31.34 -4.34 -4.67
N GLY A 106 -30.21 -4.50 -5.35
CA GLY A 106 -28.98 -4.94 -4.72
C GLY A 106 -28.18 -3.73 -4.28
N ASP A 107 -27.97 -3.58 -2.98
CA ASP A 107 -27.17 -2.49 -2.42
C ASP A 107 -26.23 -3.01 -1.33
N THR A 108 -26.57 -2.83 -0.05
CA THR A 108 -25.66 -3.16 1.05
C THR A 108 -25.81 -4.58 1.57
N TRP A 109 -27.04 -5.00 1.93
CA TRP A 109 -27.31 -6.31 2.52
C TRP A 109 -27.37 -7.46 1.51
N GLU A 110 -27.45 -7.11 0.23
CA GLU A 110 -27.48 -8.05 -0.90
C GLU A 110 -26.09 -8.29 -1.49
N THR A 111 -25.10 -7.55 -1.02
CA THR A 111 -23.72 -7.63 -1.48
C THR A 111 -22.88 -8.48 -0.54
N PHE A 112 -22.21 -9.48 -1.10
CA PHE A 112 -21.34 -10.42 -0.40
C PHE A 112 -19.92 -10.31 -0.94
N ARG A 113 -18.94 -10.45 -0.05
CA ARG A 113 -17.54 -10.61 -0.43
C ARG A 113 -17.24 -12.09 -0.64
N LEU A 114 -16.61 -12.41 -1.76
CA LEU A 114 -16.14 -13.76 -2.03
C LEU A 114 -14.86 -14.05 -1.25
N TRP A 115 -14.85 -15.17 -0.54
CA TRP A 115 -13.65 -15.81 0.02
C TRP A 115 -13.38 -17.07 -0.79
N ARG A 116 -12.31 -17.06 -1.57
CA ARG A 116 -12.01 -18.14 -2.52
C ARG A 116 -11.38 -19.32 -1.80
N VAL A 117 -11.97 -20.50 -1.95
CA VAL A 117 -11.47 -21.77 -1.39
C VAL A 117 -10.78 -22.61 -2.46
N SER A 118 -11.35 -22.64 -3.66
CA SER A 118 -10.81 -23.30 -4.85
C SER A 118 -11.14 -22.48 -6.11
N GLU A 119 -10.91 -23.03 -7.30
CA GLU A 119 -11.33 -22.39 -8.56
C GLU A 119 -12.85 -22.20 -8.66
N SER A 120 -13.63 -23.06 -8.03
CA SER A 120 -15.10 -23.06 -8.12
C SER A 120 -15.80 -22.95 -6.77
N ASP A 121 -15.10 -23.16 -5.66
CA ASP A 121 -15.68 -23.13 -4.32
C ASP A 121 -15.37 -21.81 -3.60
N TYR A 122 -16.42 -21.24 -3.03
CA TYR A 122 -16.40 -19.94 -2.39
C TYR A 122 -17.15 -19.97 -1.07
N GLN A 123 -16.72 -19.11 -0.15
CA GLN A 123 -17.46 -18.72 1.04
C GLN A 123 -17.95 -17.29 0.82
N LEU A 124 -19.21 -17.01 1.17
CA LEU A 124 -19.81 -15.70 0.93
C LEU A 124 -19.95 -14.95 2.25
N ARG A 125 -19.16 -13.89 2.40
CA ARG A 125 -19.12 -13.07 3.61
C ARG A 125 -20.04 -11.88 3.48
N ALA A 126 -20.99 -11.76 4.39
CA ALA A 126 -21.94 -10.66 4.50
C ALA A 126 -21.28 -9.42 5.11
N LEU A 127 -22.00 -8.29 5.10
CA LEU A 127 -21.49 -6.98 5.51
C LEU A 127 -20.97 -6.95 6.95
N ASN A 128 -21.63 -7.63 7.88
CA ASN A 128 -21.22 -7.68 9.29
C ASN A 128 -20.07 -8.65 9.57
N GLY A 129 -19.56 -9.31 8.52
CA GLY A 129 -18.45 -10.24 8.58
C GLY A 129 -18.83 -11.71 8.78
N GLN A 130 -20.11 -12.02 8.92
CA GLN A 130 -20.62 -13.39 9.01
C GLN A 130 -20.78 -14.04 7.65
N PHE A 131 -20.83 -15.37 7.61
CA PHE A 131 -20.86 -16.15 6.39
C PHE A 131 -22.23 -16.76 6.11
N LEU A 132 -22.60 -16.79 4.83
CA LEU A 132 -23.70 -17.63 4.38
C LEU A 132 -23.42 -19.08 4.79
N THR A 133 -24.39 -19.68 5.47
CA THR A 133 -24.27 -20.96 6.15
C THR A 133 -25.43 -21.86 5.75
N CYS A 134 -25.15 -23.09 5.35
CA CYS A 134 -26.12 -24.12 5.08
C CYS A 134 -25.70 -25.42 5.78
N THR A 135 -26.55 -25.98 6.63
CA THR A 135 -26.20 -27.19 7.40
C THR A 135 -26.32 -28.50 6.60
N GLY A 136 -26.77 -28.42 5.34
CA GLY A 136 -26.85 -29.56 4.44
C GLY A 136 -28.15 -29.63 3.65
N ARG A 137 -28.43 -30.82 3.10
CA ARG A 137 -29.61 -31.07 2.26
C ARG A 137 -30.90 -30.74 3.02
N GLY A 138 -31.77 -29.96 2.39
CA GLY A 138 -33.05 -29.57 2.96
C GLY A 138 -32.99 -28.32 3.83
N ALA A 139 -31.81 -27.82 4.17
CA ALA A 139 -31.66 -26.70 5.10
C ALA A 139 -31.89 -25.34 4.43
N SER A 140 -32.40 -24.38 5.20
CA SER A 140 -32.38 -22.96 4.83
C SER A 140 -30.97 -22.40 4.97
N VAL A 141 -30.62 -21.43 4.13
CA VAL A 141 -29.41 -20.64 4.25
C VAL A 141 -29.63 -19.53 5.29
N THR A 142 -28.63 -19.35 6.15
CA THR A 142 -28.57 -18.26 7.14
C THR A 142 -27.25 -17.51 6.98
N ALA A 143 -27.06 -16.38 7.65
CA ALA A 143 -25.81 -15.63 7.66
C ALA A 143 -25.36 -15.38 9.09
N THR A 144 -25.07 -16.44 9.86
CA THR A 144 -24.86 -16.35 11.33
C THR A 144 -23.47 -16.77 11.78
N SER A 145 -22.71 -17.49 10.93
CA SER A 145 -21.40 -18.00 11.32
C SER A 145 -20.32 -16.93 11.23
N GLU A 146 -19.49 -16.79 12.26
CA GLU A 146 -18.33 -15.87 12.29
C GLU A 146 -17.08 -16.47 11.65
N SER A 147 -17.05 -17.78 11.41
CA SER A 147 -15.89 -18.50 10.88
C SER A 147 -16.34 -19.56 9.89
N PRO A 148 -15.74 -19.61 8.69
CA PRO A 148 -16.26 -20.48 7.67
C PRO A 148 -15.68 -21.90 7.75
N SER A 149 -16.48 -22.88 7.35
CA SER A 149 -16.19 -24.30 7.29
C SER A 149 -16.81 -24.91 6.02
N LEU A 150 -16.99 -26.22 5.96
CA LEU A 150 -17.71 -26.89 4.88
C LEU A 150 -19.18 -26.43 4.75
N ALA A 151 -19.83 -26.02 5.86
CA ALA A 151 -21.22 -25.55 5.85
C ALA A 151 -21.37 -24.17 5.19
N GLU A 152 -20.28 -23.40 5.11
CA GLU A 152 -20.22 -22.07 4.51
C GLU A 152 -19.62 -22.10 3.10
N THR A 153 -19.26 -23.28 2.60
CA THR A 153 -18.64 -23.46 1.28
C THR A 153 -19.67 -23.86 0.23
N PHE A 154 -19.67 -23.10 -0.87
CA PHE A 154 -20.55 -23.28 -2.00
C PHE A 154 -19.75 -23.32 -3.30
N THR A 155 -20.04 -24.30 -4.15
CA THR A 155 -19.58 -24.30 -5.54
C THR A 155 -20.45 -23.33 -6.34
N ILE A 156 -19.83 -22.35 -6.99
CA ILE A 156 -20.51 -21.44 -7.93
C ILE A 156 -20.21 -21.92 -9.34
N GLU A 157 -21.24 -22.42 -10.03
CA GLU A 157 -21.12 -22.93 -11.40
C GLU A 157 -21.70 -21.91 -12.38
N ARG A 158 -20.84 -21.39 -13.27
CA ARG A 158 -21.19 -20.43 -14.32
C ARG A 158 -21.65 -21.14 -15.60
N TRP A 159 -22.71 -20.64 -16.20
CA TRP A 159 -23.09 -20.98 -17.59
C TRP A 159 -22.69 -19.90 -18.57
N SER A 160 -22.87 -18.64 -18.18
CA SER A 160 -22.38 -17.43 -18.85
C SER A 160 -21.60 -16.59 -17.84
N ASN A 161 -21.16 -15.40 -18.25
CA ASN A 161 -20.45 -14.47 -17.37
C ASN A 161 -21.23 -14.08 -16.10
N ASP A 162 -22.58 -14.14 -16.15
CA ASP A 162 -23.47 -13.66 -15.10
C ASP A 162 -24.46 -14.73 -14.58
N LYS A 163 -24.92 -15.67 -15.40
CA LYS A 163 -25.86 -16.71 -14.96
C LYS A 163 -25.15 -17.85 -14.25
N VAL A 164 -25.53 -18.05 -12.99
CA VAL A 164 -24.93 -19.06 -12.11
C VAL A 164 -25.99 -19.94 -11.46
N ARG A 165 -25.54 -21.12 -11.04
CA ARG A 165 -26.21 -21.95 -10.04
C ARG A 165 -25.24 -22.20 -8.88
N ILE A 166 -25.78 -22.23 -7.68
CA ILE A 166 -25.00 -22.32 -6.45
C ILE A 166 -25.27 -23.68 -5.82
N LYS A 167 -24.22 -24.44 -5.53
CA LYS A 167 -24.30 -25.78 -4.97
C LYS A 167 -23.63 -25.82 -3.62
N HIS A 168 -24.34 -26.24 -2.58
CA HIS A 168 -23.74 -26.45 -1.27
C HIS A 168 -22.79 -27.66 -1.29
N SER A 169 -21.78 -27.68 -0.41
CA SER A 169 -20.82 -28.77 -0.26
C SER A 169 -21.44 -30.18 -0.07
N SER A 170 -22.70 -30.26 0.39
CA SER A 170 -23.49 -31.51 0.44
C SER A 170 -23.93 -32.03 -0.94
N GLY A 171 -23.62 -31.33 -2.03
CA GLY A 171 -23.96 -31.68 -3.41
C GLY A 171 -25.38 -31.28 -3.84
N THR A 172 -26.10 -30.48 -3.06
CA THR A 172 -27.47 -30.04 -3.38
C THR A 172 -27.46 -28.57 -3.81
N TYR A 173 -28.19 -28.26 -4.89
CA TYR A 173 -28.30 -26.89 -5.39
C TYR A 173 -29.23 -26.04 -4.53
N LEU A 174 -28.87 -24.77 -4.39
CA LEU A 174 -29.68 -23.77 -3.74
C LEU A 174 -30.84 -23.36 -4.67
N GLN A 175 -32.02 -23.18 -4.10
CA GLN A 175 -33.17 -22.59 -4.79
C GLN A 175 -33.96 -21.65 -3.89
N VAL A 176 -34.76 -20.79 -4.52
CA VAL A 176 -35.73 -19.95 -3.83
C VAL A 176 -36.98 -20.75 -3.49
N SER A 177 -37.31 -20.83 -2.21
CA SER A 177 -38.52 -21.47 -1.71
C SER A 177 -39.76 -20.58 -1.88
N SER A 178 -40.96 -21.17 -1.73
CA SER A 178 -42.24 -20.45 -1.83
C SER A 178 -42.43 -19.33 -0.81
N GLY A 179 -41.69 -19.35 0.30
CA GLY A 179 -41.66 -18.29 1.32
C GLY A 179 -40.52 -17.28 1.13
N ASN A 180 -39.94 -17.18 -0.07
CA ASN A 180 -38.78 -16.34 -0.40
C ASN A 180 -37.50 -16.66 0.39
N GLY A 181 -37.40 -17.83 1.04
CA GLY A 181 -36.16 -18.27 1.69
C GLY A 181 -35.23 -18.97 0.70
N LEU A 182 -33.92 -18.84 0.87
CA LEU A 182 -32.92 -19.59 0.10
C LEU A 182 -32.65 -20.95 0.77
N ARG A 183 -32.76 -22.07 0.03
CA ARG A 183 -32.65 -23.42 0.59
C ARG A 183 -31.84 -24.37 -0.29
N ALA A 184 -31.15 -25.33 0.33
CA ALA A 184 -30.41 -26.38 -0.37
C ALA A 184 -31.27 -27.65 -0.58
N ASP A 185 -32.33 -27.55 -1.37
CA ASP A 185 -33.31 -28.63 -1.58
C ASP A 185 -33.74 -28.83 -3.04
N TYR A 186 -33.03 -28.24 -4.00
CA TYR A 186 -33.32 -28.51 -5.41
C TYR A 186 -33.01 -29.97 -5.76
N VAL A 187 -33.97 -30.64 -6.41
CA VAL A 187 -33.86 -32.05 -6.79
C VAL A 187 -33.26 -32.17 -8.19
N GLY A 188 -32.11 -32.84 -8.29
CA GLY A 188 -31.41 -33.04 -9.55
C GLY A 188 -30.45 -31.91 -9.89
N THR A 189 -30.22 -31.70 -11.19
CA THR A 189 -29.32 -30.64 -11.69
C THR A 189 -30.17 -29.58 -12.38
N PRO A 190 -30.18 -28.32 -11.91
CA PRO A 190 -30.93 -27.25 -12.55
C PRO A 190 -30.47 -27.01 -13.99
N GLY A 191 -31.43 -26.90 -14.91
CA GLY A 191 -31.22 -26.30 -16.22
C GLY A 191 -31.09 -24.78 -16.12
N PHE A 192 -30.46 -24.16 -17.12
CA PHE A 192 -30.35 -22.70 -17.23
C PHE A 192 -31.56 -22.08 -17.94
N ASP A 193 -32.75 -22.60 -17.65
CA ASP A 193 -34.03 -22.15 -18.20
C ASP A 193 -34.60 -20.96 -17.42
N ASP A 194 -35.33 -20.09 -18.14
CA ASP A 194 -35.98 -18.94 -17.54
C ASP A 194 -37.14 -19.40 -16.62
N GLY A 195 -37.18 -18.89 -15.39
CA GLY A 195 -38.17 -19.28 -14.38
C GLY A 195 -37.71 -20.35 -13.39
N ASN A 196 -36.51 -20.93 -13.58
CA ASN A 196 -35.94 -21.89 -12.65
C ASN A 196 -35.53 -21.22 -11.33
N ALA A 197 -36.07 -21.72 -10.21
CA ALA A 197 -35.83 -21.17 -8.88
C ALA A 197 -34.38 -21.34 -8.36
N ALA A 198 -33.55 -22.13 -9.04
CA ALA A 198 -32.16 -22.37 -8.68
C ALA A 198 -31.14 -21.58 -9.54
N ILE A 199 -31.61 -20.68 -10.41
CA ILE A 199 -30.77 -19.88 -11.29
C ILE A 199 -30.72 -18.43 -10.82
N PHE A 200 -29.50 -17.90 -10.72
CA PHE A 200 -29.22 -16.55 -10.25
C PHE A 200 -28.41 -15.79 -11.30
N VAL A 201 -28.67 -14.49 -11.39
CA VAL A 201 -27.79 -13.53 -12.08
C VAL A 201 -26.84 -12.95 -11.04
N MET A 202 -25.57 -13.28 -11.16
CA MET A 202 -24.48 -12.75 -10.35
C MET A 202 -23.99 -11.43 -10.96
N THR A 203 -23.86 -10.39 -10.13
CA THR A 203 -23.39 -9.07 -10.55
C THR A 203 -22.21 -8.66 -9.68
N PHE A 204 -21.13 -8.18 -10.30
CA PHE A 204 -19.93 -7.67 -9.63
C PHE A 204 -20.08 -6.19 -9.30
N HIS A 205 -19.54 -5.78 -8.14
CA HIS A 205 -19.60 -4.41 -7.65
C HIS A 205 -18.20 -3.85 -7.38
N GLY A 206 -17.85 -2.77 -8.07
CA GLY A 206 -16.54 -2.13 -7.94
C GLY A 206 -15.39 -3.00 -8.43
N ASP A 207 -14.17 -2.58 -8.09
CA ASP A 207 -12.96 -3.27 -8.52
C ASP A 207 -12.62 -4.47 -7.64
N VAL A 208 -12.03 -5.48 -8.27
CA VAL A 208 -11.49 -6.65 -7.59
C VAL A 208 -10.10 -6.31 -7.05
N LEU A 209 -9.85 -6.62 -5.77
CA LEU A 209 -8.52 -6.46 -5.17
C LEU A 209 -7.50 -7.30 -5.95
N LYS A 210 -6.34 -6.70 -6.23
CA LYS A 210 -5.23 -7.38 -6.92
C LYS A 210 -3.93 -7.20 -6.14
N GLY A 211 -3.88 -7.70 -4.91
CA GLY A 211 -2.68 -7.66 -4.06
C GLY A 211 -2.00 -9.02 -3.91
N GLU A 212 -1.01 -9.06 -3.00
CA GLU A 212 -0.27 -10.28 -2.63
C GLU A 212 -1.20 -11.44 -2.22
N TYR A 213 -2.27 -11.15 -1.47
CA TYR A 213 -3.23 -12.18 -1.03
C TYR A 213 -3.92 -12.82 -2.24
N GLN A 214 -4.47 -12.00 -3.15
CA GLN A 214 -5.27 -12.47 -4.28
C GLN A 214 -4.44 -13.22 -5.31
N ILE A 215 -3.21 -12.76 -5.61
CA ILE A 215 -2.34 -13.51 -6.53
C ILE A 215 -1.93 -14.86 -5.93
N SER A 216 -1.61 -14.88 -4.63
CA SER A 216 -1.14 -16.09 -3.97
C SER A 216 -2.25 -17.14 -3.82
N ASN A 217 -3.45 -16.72 -3.40
CA ASN A 217 -4.58 -17.63 -3.28
C ASN A 217 -5.19 -18.00 -4.65
N GLY A 218 -5.26 -17.04 -5.58
CA GLY A 218 -5.86 -17.22 -6.90
C GLY A 218 -5.16 -18.29 -7.75
N TYR A 219 -3.82 -18.28 -7.78
CA TYR A 219 -3.03 -19.33 -8.44
C TYR A 219 -2.92 -20.63 -7.64
N GLY A 220 -3.12 -20.57 -6.32
CA GLY A 220 -2.81 -21.65 -5.41
C GLY A 220 -1.29 -21.85 -5.20
N PRO A 221 -0.90 -22.70 -4.23
CA PRO A 221 0.44 -22.68 -3.64
C PRO A 221 1.57 -23.01 -4.62
N GLN A 222 1.38 -23.96 -5.54
CA GLN A 222 2.42 -24.34 -6.50
C GLN A 222 2.65 -23.24 -7.55
N LYS A 223 1.58 -22.79 -8.20
CA LYS A 223 1.70 -21.83 -9.30
C LYS A 223 2.05 -20.42 -8.80
N ALA A 224 1.51 -20.01 -7.66
CA ALA A 224 1.90 -18.75 -7.01
C ALA A 224 3.41 -18.73 -6.69
N LYS A 225 3.95 -19.86 -6.22
CA LYS A 225 5.40 -19.97 -5.94
C LYS A 225 6.24 -19.75 -7.19
N GLU A 226 5.85 -20.33 -8.32
CA GLU A 226 6.55 -20.12 -9.60
C GLU A 226 6.49 -18.65 -10.02
N VAL A 227 5.29 -18.08 -10.09
CA VAL A 227 5.04 -16.71 -10.58
C VAL A 227 5.77 -15.68 -9.70
N LEU A 228 5.62 -15.75 -8.37
CA LEU A 228 6.23 -14.78 -7.46
C LEU A 228 7.75 -14.94 -7.34
N THR A 229 8.28 -16.16 -7.51
CA THR A 229 9.74 -16.36 -7.59
C THR A 229 10.31 -15.75 -8.86
N GLN A 230 9.67 -15.99 -10.01
CA GLN A 230 10.08 -15.40 -11.27
C GLN A 230 9.99 -13.87 -11.22
N HIS A 231 8.90 -13.33 -10.68
CA HIS A 231 8.72 -11.88 -10.54
C HIS A 231 9.81 -11.26 -9.67
N ARG A 232 10.05 -11.77 -8.46
CA ARG A 232 11.08 -11.23 -7.55
C ARG A 232 12.49 -11.28 -8.13
N ASN A 233 12.81 -12.30 -8.94
CA ASN A 233 14.13 -12.42 -9.56
C ASN A 233 14.37 -11.48 -10.75
N ASN A 234 13.32 -10.96 -11.39
CA ASN A 234 13.44 -10.20 -12.64
C ASN A 234 12.90 -8.76 -12.54
N TYR A 235 12.07 -8.44 -11.55
CA TYR A 235 11.43 -7.13 -11.47
C TYR A 235 12.40 -6.04 -10.96
N VAL A 236 13.10 -6.31 -9.85
CA VAL A 236 14.21 -5.50 -9.36
C VAL A 236 15.47 -6.36 -9.31
N THR A 237 16.55 -5.83 -9.84
CA THR A 237 17.82 -6.51 -10.09
C THR A 237 18.99 -5.64 -9.62
N ARG A 238 20.22 -6.18 -9.71
CA ARG A 238 21.43 -5.43 -9.39
C ARG A 238 21.59 -4.21 -10.30
N GLU A 239 21.26 -4.36 -11.57
CA GLU A 239 21.39 -3.34 -12.61
C GLU A 239 20.50 -2.11 -12.31
N ASP A 240 19.37 -2.33 -11.63
CA ASP A 240 18.50 -1.25 -11.16
C ASP A 240 19.19 -0.38 -10.10
N PHE A 241 19.91 -0.98 -9.16
CA PHE A 241 20.70 -0.22 -8.17
C PHE A 241 21.86 0.54 -8.83
N GLN A 242 22.48 -0.04 -9.85
CA GLN A 242 23.48 0.66 -10.66
C GLN A 242 22.88 1.89 -11.35
N PHE A 243 21.73 1.72 -12.01
CA PHE A 243 20.99 2.80 -12.66
C PHE A 243 20.66 3.92 -11.66
N LEU A 244 20.13 3.58 -10.49
CA LEU A 244 19.77 4.55 -9.45
C LEU A 244 20.98 5.36 -8.98
N SER A 245 22.09 4.69 -8.69
CA SER A 245 23.33 5.35 -8.26
C SER A 245 23.87 6.32 -9.32
N GLN A 246 23.83 5.93 -10.60
CA GLN A 246 24.26 6.78 -11.72
C GLN A 246 23.40 8.05 -11.89
N HIS A 247 22.13 8.00 -11.48
CA HIS A 247 21.20 9.13 -11.55
C HIS A 247 21.08 9.90 -10.22
N GLY A 248 22.01 9.68 -9.29
CA GLY A 248 22.11 10.44 -8.05
C GLY A 248 20.99 10.12 -7.04
N ILE A 249 20.31 8.99 -7.20
CA ILE A 249 19.46 8.40 -6.16
C ILE A 249 20.38 7.72 -5.14
N ASN A 250 20.19 8.05 -3.87
CA ASN A 250 21.06 7.60 -2.77
C ASN A 250 20.36 6.66 -1.79
N THR A 251 19.05 6.44 -1.94
CA THR A 251 18.25 5.63 -1.00
C THR A 251 17.16 4.86 -1.74
N VAL A 252 16.87 3.63 -1.31
CA VAL A 252 15.70 2.87 -1.72
C VAL A 252 14.78 2.63 -0.50
N ARG A 253 13.48 2.87 -0.67
CA ARG A 253 12.43 2.48 0.29
C ARG A 253 11.83 1.16 -0.18
N ILE A 254 11.84 0.16 0.68
CA ILE A 254 11.53 -1.24 0.31
C ILE A 254 10.29 -1.69 1.09
N PRO A 255 9.10 -1.68 0.47
CA PRO A 255 7.89 -2.29 1.01
C PRO A 255 8.08 -3.77 1.31
N VAL A 256 7.74 -4.22 2.53
CA VAL A 256 7.72 -5.64 2.93
C VAL A 256 6.43 -5.98 3.66
N GLY A 257 5.97 -7.22 3.49
CA GLY A 257 4.84 -7.75 4.25
C GLY A 257 5.28 -8.51 5.50
N TRP A 258 4.45 -8.53 6.54
CA TRP A 258 4.72 -9.20 7.82
C TRP A 258 5.09 -10.69 7.68
N TRP A 259 4.62 -11.36 6.63
CA TRP A 259 4.87 -12.78 6.36
C TRP A 259 6.35 -13.08 6.13
N ILE A 260 7.17 -12.07 5.80
CA ILE A 260 8.63 -12.20 5.65
C ILE A 260 9.32 -12.79 6.88
N THR A 261 8.72 -12.62 8.08
CA THR A 261 9.23 -13.16 9.36
C THR A 261 9.25 -14.68 9.42
N LYS A 262 8.51 -15.34 8.54
CA LYS A 262 8.36 -16.81 8.50
C LYS A 262 9.02 -17.41 7.25
N ASP A 263 9.83 -16.63 6.52
CA ASP A 263 10.57 -17.14 5.37
C ASP A 263 11.51 -18.30 5.75
N PRO A 264 11.69 -19.32 4.87
CA PRO A 264 11.13 -19.42 3.51
C PRO A 264 9.72 -20.04 3.45
N ASN A 265 9.07 -20.29 4.59
CA ASN A 265 7.78 -20.99 4.66
C ASN A 265 6.74 -20.12 5.39
N PRO A 266 6.32 -18.99 4.79
CA PRO A 266 5.29 -18.17 5.38
C PRO A 266 3.94 -18.90 5.46
N PRO A 267 3.04 -18.44 6.34
CA PRO A 267 1.70 -19.00 6.42
C PRO A 267 0.93 -18.79 5.12
N ALA A 268 0.09 -19.76 4.76
CA ALA A 268 -0.76 -19.65 3.58
C ALA A 268 -1.68 -18.41 3.63
N PRO A 269 -1.99 -17.78 2.48
CA PRO A 269 -1.58 -18.19 1.13
C PRO A 269 -0.20 -17.67 0.72
N TYR A 270 0.48 -16.88 1.56
CA TYR A 270 1.72 -16.19 1.21
C TYR A 270 2.84 -17.13 0.73
N VAL A 271 3.71 -16.60 -0.13
CA VAL A 271 4.79 -17.36 -0.77
C VAL A 271 6.15 -16.83 -0.33
N GLY A 272 6.98 -17.73 0.19
CA GLY A 272 8.28 -17.35 0.72
C GLY A 272 9.33 -16.99 -0.33
N GLY A 273 10.42 -16.37 0.11
CA GLY A 273 11.54 -15.92 -0.74
C GLY A 273 11.77 -14.40 -0.74
N GLY A 274 10.92 -13.64 -0.04
CA GLY A 274 11.07 -12.19 0.10
C GLY A 274 12.34 -11.81 0.87
N LEU A 275 12.70 -12.56 1.91
CA LEU A 275 13.88 -12.33 2.73
C LEU A 275 15.19 -12.46 1.95
N ALA A 276 15.28 -13.46 1.06
CA ALA A 276 16.46 -13.62 0.20
C ALA A 276 16.59 -12.48 -0.82
N ALA A 277 15.46 -11.98 -1.34
CA ALA A 277 15.44 -10.82 -2.21
C ALA A 277 15.80 -9.52 -1.46
N LEU A 278 15.33 -9.37 -0.22
CA LEU A 278 15.74 -8.26 0.65
C LEU A 278 17.24 -8.32 0.98
N ASP A 279 17.79 -9.50 1.28
CA ASP A 279 19.23 -9.70 1.46
C ASP A 279 20.03 -9.29 0.20
N ASN A 280 19.49 -9.52 -1.00
CA ASN A 280 20.10 -9.03 -2.24
C ASN A 280 20.07 -7.50 -2.33
N ALA A 281 18.95 -6.86 -1.99
CA ALA A 281 18.83 -5.40 -1.98
C ALA A 281 19.90 -4.75 -1.10
N PHE A 282 20.12 -5.27 0.11
CA PHE A 282 21.17 -4.78 1.01
C PHE A 282 22.57 -4.95 0.43
N ARG A 283 22.86 -6.08 -0.23
CA ARG A 283 24.16 -6.28 -0.91
C ARG A 283 24.37 -5.29 -2.05
N TRP A 284 23.36 -5.09 -2.91
CA TRP A 284 23.43 -4.14 -4.01
C TRP A 284 23.50 -2.70 -3.51
N ALA A 285 22.78 -2.38 -2.43
CA ALA A 285 22.82 -1.07 -1.80
C ALA A 285 24.25 -0.72 -1.34
N GLN A 286 24.92 -1.64 -0.65
CA GLN A 286 26.32 -1.46 -0.24
C GLN A 286 27.26 -1.33 -1.46
N GLU A 287 27.05 -2.13 -2.50
CA GLU A 287 27.87 -2.10 -3.72
C GLU A 287 27.83 -0.74 -4.43
N PHE A 288 26.66 -0.11 -4.47
CA PHE A 288 26.44 1.14 -5.21
C PHE A 288 26.33 2.40 -4.33
N GLY A 289 26.63 2.28 -3.03
CA GLY A 289 26.60 3.40 -2.09
C GLY A 289 25.19 3.92 -1.81
N ILE A 290 24.17 3.08 -1.97
CA ILE A 290 22.76 3.36 -1.71
C ILE A 290 22.42 2.91 -0.28
N LYS A 291 21.47 3.61 0.36
CA LYS A 291 20.88 3.21 1.64
C LYS A 291 19.52 2.54 1.48
N CYS A 292 19.12 1.75 2.46
CA CYS A 292 17.84 1.06 2.51
C CYS A 292 16.98 1.60 3.65
N ILE A 293 15.73 1.92 3.34
CA ILE A 293 14.64 2.06 4.30
C ILE A 293 13.75 0.83 4.16
N ILE A 294 13.59 0.04 5.22
CA ILE A 294 12.64 -1.08 5.23
C ILE A 294 11.29 -0.54 5.68
N ASN A 295 10.23 -0.75 4.90
CA ASN A 295 8.88 -0.32 5.23
C ASN A 295 7.96 -1.52 5.48
N LEU A 296 7.40 -1.65 6.69
CA LEU A 296 6.32 -2.61 6.95
C LEU A 296 5.04 -2.13 6.26
N HIS A 297 4.90 -2.53 5.00
CA HIS A 297 3.88 -2.03 4.08
C HIS A 297 2.55 -2.77 4.22
N ALA A 298 2.61 -4.05 4.60
CA ALA A 298 1.43 -4.87 4.87
C ALA A 298 1.50 -5.50 6.26
N ALA A 299 0.59 -5.10 7.15
CA ALA A 299 0.42 -5.68 8.47
C ALA A 299 -0.59 -6.84 8.49
N PRO A 300 -0.53 -7.77 9.46
CA PRO A 300 -1.54 -8.81 9.61
C PRO A 300 -2.93 -8.19 9.76
N GLY A 301 -3.91 -8.72 9.03
CA GLY A 301 -5.29 -8.21 9.03
C GLY A 301 -5.51 -6.92 8.23
N SER A 302 -4.47 -6.34 7.63
CA SER A 302 -4.51 -5.07 6.89
C SER A 302 -4.89 -3.85 7.73
N GLN A 303 -4.06 -2.81 7.63
CA GLN A 303 -4.22 -1.53 8.32
C GLN A 303 -5.03 -0.49 7.55
N ASN A 304 -5.41 -0.77 6.29
CA ASN A 304 -6.18 0.16 5.45
C ASN A 304 -7.21 -0.48 4.51
N GLY A 305 -7.32 -1.80 4.45
CA GLY A 305 -8.29 -2.50 3.61
C GLY A 305 -7.96 -2.53 2.11
N MET A 306 -6.77 -2.07 1.71
CA MET A 306 -6.40 -1.99 0.29
C MET A 306 -5.51 -3.17 -0.16
N ASP A 307 -5.27 -3.28 -1.46
CA ASP A 307 -4.46 -4.34 -2.07
C ASP A 307 -2.98 -4.25 -1.66
N HIS A 308 -2.42 -3.03 -1.60
CA HIS A 308 -1.03 -2.80 -1.20
C HIS A 308 -0.76 -3.13 0.29
N SER A 309 -1.78 -3.17 1.16
CA SER A 309 -1.65 -3.73 2.52
C SER A 309 -2.00 -5.21 2.61
N SER A 310 -2.16 -5.88 1.46
CA SER A 310 -2.55 -7.28 1.34
C SER A 310 -3.89 -7.60 2.04
N SER A 311 -4.87 -6.70 2.00
CA SER A 311 -6.20 -7.02 2.50
C SER A 311 -6.78 -8.22 1.75
N ARG A 312 -7.36 -9.16 2.49
CA ARG A 312 -8.01 -10.33 1.89
C ARG A 312 -9.26 -9.94 1.12
N ASP A 313 -10.11 -9.13 1.73
CA ASP A 313 -11.45 -8.85 1.18
C ASP A 313 -11.89 -7.37 1.28
N GLY A 314 -10.96 -6.49 1.63
CA GLY A 314 -11.23 -5.10 1.91
C GLY A 314 -11.55 -4.83 3.38
N SER A 315 -11.47 -5.84 4.25
CA SER A 315 -11.52 -5.64 5.69
C SER A 315 -10.25 -4.99 6.21
N LEU A 316 -10.44 -4.21 7.28
CA LEU A 316 -9.38 -3.62 8.08
C LEU A 316 -9.48 -4.23 9.47
N ASP A 317 -8.70 -5.30 9.68
CA ASP A 317 -8.73 -6.10 10.90
C ASP A 317 -7.42 -5.99 11.70
N TRP A 318 -6.51 -5.08 11.33
CA TRP A 318 -5.24 -4.89 12.04
C TRP A 318 -5.38 -4.65 13.55
N THR A 319 -6.44 -3.96 13.98
CA THR A 319 -6.71 -3.68 15.40
C THR A 319 -7.37 -4.84 16.16
N LYS A 320 -7.67 -5.95 15.47
CA LYS A 320 -8.32 -7.14 16.04
C LYS A 320 -7.30 -8.25 16.31
N SER A 321 -7.71 -9.21 17.15
CA SER A 321 -6.93 -10.42 17.44
C SER A 321 -5.51 -10.09 17.93
N ASP A 322 -4.50 -10.85 17.47
CA ASP A 322 -3.08 -10.69 17.80
C ASP A 322 -2.29 -9.95 16.70
N ASN A 323 -2.98 -9.22 15.82
CA ASN A 323 -2.37 -8.59 14.64
C ASN A 323 -1.35 -7.50 15.00
N ILE A 324 -1.63 -6.63 15.98
CA ILE A 324 -0.68 -5.60 16.44
C ILE A 324 0.59 -6.21 17.04
N PRO A 325 0.54 -7.15 18.01
CA PRO A 325 1.72 -7.87 18.47
C PRO A 325 2.54 -8.49 17.34
N ARG A 326 1.89 -9.12 16.34
CA ARG A 326 2.57 -9.72 15.20
C ARG A 326 3.21 -8.69 14.26
N SER A 327 2.64 -7.50 14.13
CA SER A 327 3.33 -6.37 13.48
C SER A 327 4.60 -5.97 14.23
N LEU A 328 4.56 -5.88 15.57
CA LEU A 328 5.75 -5.59 16.39
C LEU A 328 6.81 -6.71 16.28
N GLU A 329 6.40 -7.98 16.20
CA GLU A 329 7.31 -9.09 15.91
C GLU A 329 8.01 -8.93 14.55
N ALA A 330 7.30 -8.43 13.53
CA ALA A 330 7.92 -8.14 12.24
C ALA A 330 8.95 -7.02 12.33
N ILE A 331 8.65 -5.95 13.08
CA ILE A 331 9.62 -4.88 13.35
C ILE A 331 10.83 -5.42 14.11
N GLU A 332 10.64 -6.24 15.15
CA GLU A 332 11.74 -6.83 15.91
C GLU A 332 12.62 -7.73 15.05
N PHE A 333 12.01 -8.56 14.21
CA PHE A 333 12.73 -9.43 13.28
C PHE A 333 13.60 -8.63 12.30
N LEU A 334 13.03 -7.59 11.66
CA LEU A 334 13.73 -6.76 10.68
C LEU A 334 14.86 -5.96 11.35
N ALA A 335 14.59 -5.34 12.50
CA ALA A 335 15.57 -4.58 13.26
C ALA A 335 16.72 -5.46 13.77
N SER A 336 16.41 -6.68 14.27
CA SER A 336 17.43 -7.61 14.75
C SER A 336 18.34 -8.13 13.63
N LYS A 337 17.77 -8.42 12.45
CA LYS A 337 18.54 -8.97 11.32
C LYS A 337 19.40 -7.92 10.61
N TYR A 338 18.86 -6.73 10.36
CA TYR A 338 19.53 -5.69 9.56
C TYR A 338 20.13 -4.55 10.39
N GLY A 339 19.89 -4.51 11.72
CA GLY A 339 20.26 -3.39 12.58
C GLY A 339 21.74 -3.02 12.60
N SER A 340 22.63 -3.98 12.29
CA SER A 340 24.06 -3.77 12.16
C SER A 340 24.55 -3.60 10.72
N ASP A 341 23.66 -3.72 9.73
CA ASP A 341 24.03 -3.59 8.32
C ASP A 341 24.29 -2.10 7.99
N PRO A 342 25.46 -1.76 7.42
CA PRO A 342 25.79 -0.37 7.13
C PRO A 342 24.88 0.28 6.09
N ALA A 343 24.16 -0.49 5.26
CA ALA A 343 23.19 0.06 4.31
C ALA A 343 21.84 0.41 4.96
N LEU A 344 21.53 -0.07 6.17
CA LEU A 344 20.28 0.27 6.84
C LEU A 344 20.28 1.74 7.28
N LEU A 345 19.35 2.52 6.73
CA LEU A 345 19.13 3.92 7.12
C LEU A 345 17.93 4.05 8.06
N GLY A 346 16.82 3.39 7.74
CA GLY A 346 15.57 3.54 8.47
C GLY A 346 14.70 2.30 8.47
N ILE A 347 13.84 2.22 9.49
CA ILE A 347 12.74 1.25 9.54
C ILE A 347 11.45 2.05 9.72
N GLU A 348 10.54 1.90 8.77
CA GLU A 348 9.19 2.44 8.84
C GLU A 348 8.24 1.43 9.45
N LEU A 349 7.56 1.86 10.51
CA LEU A 349 6.85 0.96 11.42
C LEU A 349 5.53 0.45 10.84
N LEU A 350 4.86 1.24 10.01
CA LEU A 350 3.60 0.88 9.36
C LEU A 350 3.27 1.88 8.26
N ASN A 351 2.95 1.38 7.06
CA ASN A 351 2.50 2.20 5.94
C ASN A 351 1.01 2.55 6.03
N GLU A 352 0.65 3.82 5.87
CA GLU A 352 -0.72 4.31 5.64
C GLU A 352 -1.84 3.63 6.45
N PRO A 353 -1.79 3.62 7.80
CA PRO A 353 -2.95 3.23 8.60
C PRO A 353 -4.16 4.14 8.31
N HIS A 354 -5.35 3.54 8.12
CA HIS A 354 -6.55 4.29 7.74
C HIS A 354 -7.39 4.70 8.95
N SER A 355 -7.70 6.00 9.03
CA SER A 355 -8.60 6.59 10.01
C SER A 355 -10.06 6.55 9.51
N PRO A 356 -11.08 6.43 10.39
CA PRO A 356 -11.01 6.27 11.84
C PRO A 356 -10.91 4.81 12.32
N GLU A 357 -10.89 3.84 11.41
CA GLU A 357 -10.86 2.41 11.73
C GLU A 357 -9.61 1.99 12.52
N VAL A 358 -8.49 2.67 12.28
CA VAL A 358 -7.31 2.65 13.14
C VAL A 358 -7.38 3.84 14.11
N PRO A 359 -7.69 3.62 15.40
CA PRO A 359 -7.75 4.70 16.37
C PRO A 359 -6.37 5.28 16.63
N PHE A 360 -6.27 6.61 16.67
CA PHE A 360 -5.01 7.33 16.89
C PHE A 360 -4.23 6.84 18.12
N ASN A 361 -4.88 6.68 19.27
CA ASN A 361 -4.22 6.24 20.51
C ASN A 361 -3.61 4.84 20.37
N THR A 362 -4.28 3.94 19.63
CA THR A 362 -3.78 2.59 19.35
C THR A 362 -2.53 2.66 18.47
N LEU A 363 -2.56 3.51 17.44
CA LEU A 363 -1.42 3.71 16.56
C LEU A 363 -0.22 4.35 17.29
N GLN A 364 -0.49 5.33 18.15
CA GLN A 364 0.55 5.99 18.95
C GLN A 364 1.25 5.00 19.89
N ASP A 365 0.50 4.13 20.56
CA ASP A 365 1.06 3.07 21.41
C ASP A 365 1.90 2.08 20.58
N TYR A 366 1.41 1.66 19.41
CA TYR A 366 2.16 0.82 18.48
C TYR A 366 3.49 1.48 18.05
N TYR A 367 3.47 2.74 17.64
CA TYR A 367 4.68 3.48 17.27
C TYR A 367 5.66 3.66 18.42
N SER A 368 5.16 3.89 19.65
CA SER A 368 6.03 3.97 20.82
C SER A 368 6.76 2.64 21.07
N LYS A 369 6.04 1.51 21.03
CA LYS A 369 6.61 0.17 21.20
C LYS A 369 7.57 -0.20 20.07
N GLY A 370 7.19 0.08 18.82
CA GLY A 370 8.04 -0.16 17.65
C GLY A 370 9.35 0.64 17.71
N TYR A 371 9.31 1.89 18.17
CA TYR A 371 10.52 2.68 18.42
C TYR A 371 11.44 2.00 19.43
N ASP A 372 10.90 1.54 20.57
CA ASP A 372 11.70 0.93 21.63
C ASP A 372 12.36 -0.38 21.14
N ILE A 373 11.65 -1.15 20.32
CA ILE A 373 12.18 -2.34 19.62
C ILE A 373 13.32 -1.97 18.67
N VAL A 374 13.14 -0.96 17.81
CA VAL A 374 14.20 -0.54 16.87
C VAL A 374 15.41 -0.04 17.65
N ARG A 375 15.24 0.75 18.71
CA ARG A 375 16.37 1.23 19.53
C ARG A 375 17.14 0.10 20.21
N LYS A 376 16.47 -0.98 20.62
CA LYS A 376 17.09 -2.17 21.21
C LYS A 376 18.04 -2.88 20.25
N HIS A 377 17.69 -2.99 18.97
CA HIS A 377 18.42 -3.81 17.99
C HIS A 377 19.25 -3.00 16.97
N ALA A 378 18.85 -1.75 16.71
CA ALA A 378 19.39 -0.88 15.67
C ALA A 378 19.47 0.58 16.20
N PRO A 379 20.35 0.86 17.18
CA PRO A 379 20.32 2.10 17.96
C PRO A 379 20.56 3.39 17.15
N THR A 380 21.23 3.29 15.99
CA THR A 380 21.55 4.43 15.12
C THR A 380 20.56 4.64 13.97
N THR A 381 19.65 3.70 13.75
CA THR A 381 18.69 3.68 12.65
C THR A 381 17.55 4.68 12.87
N TYR A 382 17.12 5.36 11.81
CA TYR A 382 15.94 6.24 11.88
C TYR A 382 14.66 5.41 12.04
N VAL A 383 13.79 5.82 12.95
CA VAL A 383 12.45 5.23 13.11
C VAL A 383 11.47 6.11 12.37
N ILE A 384 10.84 5.56 11.34
CA ILE A 384 9.92 6.29 10.48
C ILE A 384 8.48 5.91 10.86
N VAL A 385 7.63 6.90 11.01
CA VAL A 385 6.20 6.73 11.32
C VAL A 385 5.39 7.41 10.23
N CYS A 386 4.45 6.67 9.64
CA CYS A 386 3.59 7.20 8.57
C CYS A 386 2.39 7.94 9.17
N GLN A 387 1.94 8.97 8.45
CA GLN A 387 0.66 9.65 8.71
C GLN A 387 -0.53 8.68 8.70
N LEU A 388 -1.62 9.07 9.35
CA LEU A 388 -2.93 8.46 9.09
C LEU A 388 -3.43 8.93 7.72
N ILE A 389 -4.01 8.01 6.95
CA ILE A 389 -4.81 8.36 5.76
C ILE A 389 -6.31 8.41 6.13
N GLY A 390 -7.13 8.96 5.24
CA GLY A 390 -8.56 9.20 5.51
C GLY A 390 -8.81 10.57 6.17
N PRO A 391 -9.83 10.72 7.04
CA PRO A 391 -10.22 11.99 7.64
C PRO A 391 -9.36 12.42 8.83
N GLY A 392 -8.38 11.61 9.25
CA GLY A 392 -7.46 11.98 10.33
C GLY A 392 -6.51 13.10 9.89
N ASP A 393 -6.14 14.00 10.81
CA ASP A 393 -5.17 15.04 10.51
C ASP A 393 -3.76 14.40 10.51
N PRO A 394 -3.02 14.42 9.38
CA PRO A 394 -1.62 13.96 9.34
C PRO A 394 -0.76 14.59 10.43
N MET A 395 -1.16 15.77 10.92
CA MET A 395 -0.47 16.47 11.98
C MET A 395 -0.55 15.85 13.37
N ASP A 396 -1.48 14.94 13.60
CA ASP A 396 -1.66 14.36 14.94
C ASP A 396 -0.44 13.52 15.33
N ILE A 397 0.16 12.79 14.38
CA ILE A 397 1.38 12.00 14.62
C ILE A 397 2.60 12.90 14.86
N TYR A 398 2.71 14.02 14.14
CA TYR A 398 3.78 14.99 14.38
C TYR A 398 3.67 15.60 15.78
N LYS A 399 2.47 16.09 16.14
CA LYS A 399 2.19 16.78 17.42
C LYS A 399 2.33 15.84 18.61
N ALA A 400 2.16 14.54 18.42
CA ALA A 400 2.45 13.54 19.43
C ALA A 400 3.90 13.62 19.95
N ASN A 401 4.82 14.27 19.20
CA ASN A 401 6.22 14.57 19.52
C ASN A 401 6.65 14.05 20.89
N THR A 402 7.15 12.82 20.91
CA THR A 402 7.47 12.10 22.15
C THR A 402 8.83 12.50 22.72
N GLY A 403 9.51 13.50 22.15
CA GLY A 403 10.88 13.89 22.53
C GLY A 403 11.93 12.83 22.17
N LYS A 404 11.56 11.86 21.32
CA LYS A 404 12.40 10.74 20.90
C LYS A 404 13.37 11.16 19.78
N SER A 405 14.63 10.71 19.86
CA SER A 405 15.68 11.03 18.88
C SER A 405 15.57 10.19 17.61
N LYS A 406 16.02 10.72 16.46
CA LYS A 406 16.03 10.02 15.15
C LYS A 406 14.66 9.44 14.77
N VAL A 407 13.60 10.23 15.00
CA VAL A 407 12.25 9.95 14.53
C VAL A 407 12.00 10.75 13.27
N VAL A 408 11.32 10.14 12.30
CA VAL A 408 10.95 10.74 11.03
C VAL A 408 9.45 10.56 10.83
N LEU A 409 8.74 11.62 10.47
CA LEU A 409 7.37 11.57 9.98
C LEU A 409 7.39 11.39 8.47
N ASP A 410 6.74 10.33 8.00
CA ASP A 410 6.49 10.08 6.58
C ASP A 410 5.14 10.66 6.14
N LEU A 411 5.18 11.50 5.11
CA LEU A 411 4.04 12.10 4.45
C LEU A 411 3.95 11.63 3.00
N HIS A 412 2.74 11.28 2.58
CA HIS A 412 2.46 10.85 1.22
C HIS A 412 1.69 11.94 0.48
N HIS A 413 2.19 12.35 -0.68
CA HIS A 413 1.71 13.55 -1.37
C HIS A 413 1.40 13.30 -2.84
N TYR A 414 0.12 13.15 -3.13
CA TYR A 414 -0.43 12.92 -4.47
C TYR A 414 -1.29 14.11 -4.92
N ASN A 415 -1.09 14.64 -6.14
CA ASN A 415 -2.00 15.61 -6.78
C ASN A 415 -3.09 14.88 -7.58
N LEU A 416 -3.59 13.82 -6.98
CA LEU A 416 -4.63 12.94 -7.51
C LEU A 416 -5.33 12.25 -6.32
N PHE A 417 -6.43 11.56 -6.57
CA PHE A 417 -7.31 10.90 -5.59
C PHE A 417 -8.23 11.81 -4.76
N ASP A 418 -8.06 13.13 -4.85
CA ASP A 418 -9.02 14.10 -4.32
C ASP A 418 -9.69 14.86 -5.47
N GLN A 419 -11.01 14.99 -5.41
CA GLN A 419 -11.82 15.65 -6.44
C GLN A 419 -11.45 17.13 -6.65
N SER A 420 -10.82 17.77 -5.66
CA SER A 420 -10.32 19.14 -5.80
C SER A 420 -9.26 19.27 -6.90
N PHE A 421 -8.51 18.20 -7.21
CA PHE A 421 -7.50 18.22 -8.26
C PHE A 421 -8.07 18.01 -9.67
N ASP A 422 -9.28 17.47 -9.82
CA ASP A 422 -9.86 17.04 -11.11
C ASP A 422 -9.99 18.18 -12.13
N ASN A 423 -10.14 19.41 -11.66
CA ASN A 423 -10.33 20.59 -12.50
C ASN A 423 -9.16 21.59 -12.44
N MET A 424 -8.04 21.23 -11.79
CA MET A 424 -6.88 22.11 -11.74
C MET A 424 -6.08 22.05 -13.06
N SER A 425 -5.77 23.23 -13.60
CA SER A 425 -4.78 23.39 -14.68
C SER A 425 -3.36 23.02 -14.22
N PRO A 426 -2.39 22.85 -15.15
CA PRO A 426 -0.99 22.62 -14.79
C PRO A 426 -0.43 23.70 -13.84
N GLN A 427 -0.74 24.98 -14.08
CA GLN A 427 -0.28 26.06 -13.22
C GLN A 427 -0.94 26.04 -11.84
N GLU A 428 -2.22 25.72 -11.74
CA GLU A 428 -2.91 25.59 -10.44
C GLU A 428 -2.34 24.44 -9.60
N ASN A 429 -1.95 23.32 -10.24
CA ASN A 429 -1.25 22.23 -9.58
C ASN A 429 0.12 22.69 -9.04
N ILE A 430 0.91 23.44 -9.82
CA ILE A 430 2.19 24.00 -9.38
C ILE A 430 1.98 24.99 -8.23
N ASP A 431 1.00 25.88 -8.36
CA ASP A 431 0.64 26.85 -7.34
C ASP A 431 0.27 26.17 -6.03
N PHE A 432 -0.48 25.07 -6.07
CA PHE A 432 -0.83 24.27 -4.90
C PHE A 432 0.42 23.74 -4.17
N LEU A 433 1.45 23.28 -4.89
CA LEU A 433 2.70 22.84 -4.27
C LEU A 433 3.36 23.97 -3.48
N TYR A 434 3.41 25.18 -4.06
CA TYR A 434 4.08 26.33 -3.45
C TYR A 434 3.27 27.03 -2.37
N LYS A 435 1.94 27.07 -2.51
CA LYS A 435 1.03 27.80 -1.61
C LYS A 435 0.53 26.94 -0.45
N GLU A 436 0.41 25.63 -0.64
CA GLU A 436 -0.13 24.72 0.39
C GLU A 436 0.95 23.78 0.93
N ARG A 437 1.61 22.98 0.05
CA ARG A 437 2.54 21.94 0.52
C ARG A 437 3.85 22.50 1.08
N LYS A 438 4.46 23.49 0.43
CA LYS A 438 5.72 24.07 0.90
C LYS A 438 5.57 24.72 2.29
N PRO A 439 4.54 25.54 2.56
CA PRO A 439 4.32 26.07 3.91
C PRO A 439 4.03 24.97 4.93
N GLN A 440 3.26 23.93 4.56
CA GLN A 440 3.03 22.78 5.44
C GLN A 440 4.37 22.13 5.83
N ILE A 441 5.20 21.72 4.87
CA ILE A 441 6.51 21.11 5.13
C ILE A 441 7.40 22.02 5.98
N GLN A 442 7.45 23.33 5.67
CA GLN A 442 8.24 24.30 6.42
C GLN A 442 7.79 24.43 7.88
N SER A 443 6.48 24.38 8.14
CA SER A 443 5.93 24.42 9.49
C SER A 443 6.33 23.20 10.34
N LEU A 444 6.68 22.07 9.69
CA LEU A 444 7.08 20.82 10.31
C LEU A 444 8.60 20.63 10.41
N ASN A 445 9.38 21.46 9.74
CA ASN A 445 10.83 21.44 9.87
C ASN A 445 11.27 22.20 11.13
N THR A 446 10.79 21.82 12.31
CA THR A 446 11.20 22.44 13.57
C THR A 446 12.39 21.70 14.18
N ALA A 447 13.34 22.42 14.77
CA ALA A 447 14.59 21.86 15.30
C ALA A 447 14.38 20.75 16.35
N ASP A 448 13.30 20.84 17.13
CA ASP A 448 12.98 19.92 18.23
C ASP A 448 11.88 18.90 17.89
N GLY A 449 11.52 18.78 16.60
CA GLY A 449 10.49 17.86 16.11
C GLY A 449 11.07 16.64 15.37
N PRO A 450 10.22 15.65 15.03
CA PRO A 450 10.59 14.63 14.06
C PRO A 450 11.08 15.25 12.74
N LEU A 451 12.02 14.60 12.06
CA LEU A 451 12.36 14.98 10.69
C LEU A 451 11.18 14.68 9.76
N VAL A 452 11.08 15.38 8.64
CA VAL A 452 9.98 15.26 7.68
C VAL A 452 10.48 14.57 6.42
N PHE A 453 9.78 13.52 6.01
CA PHE A 453 10.05 12.73 4.82
C PHE A 453 8.82 12.75 3.91
N ILE A 454 9.01 13.02 2.63
CA ILE A 454 7.97 12.81 1.62
C ILE A 454 8.20 11.43 1.00
N GLY A 455 7.78 10.37 1.69
CA GLY A 455 8.12 8.99 1.35
C GLY A 455 7.42 8.46 0.12
N GLU A 456 6.32 9.10 -0.30
CA GLU A 456 5.65 8.79 -1.56
C GLU A 456 5.14 10.04 -2.28
N TRP A 457 5.48 10.15 -3.56
CA TRP A 457 4.98 11.13 -4.52
C TRP A 457 5.26 10.64 -5.94
N VAL A 458 4.54 11.17 -6.93
CA VAL A 458 4.65 10.81 -8.36
C VAL A 458 4.68 12.03 -9.26
N ASN A 459 5.16 11.85 -10.49
CA ASN A 459 5.08 12.85 -11.56
C ASN A 459 3.78 12.71 -12.37
N GLU A 460 2.70 12.31 -11.69
CA GLU A 460 1.35 12.11 -12.24
C GLU A 460 0.37 12.99 -11.45
N TRP A 461 -0.72 13.38 -12.10
CA TRP A 461 -1.76 14.24 -11.56
C TRP A 461 -3.14 13.92 -12.16
N SER A 462 -4.19 14.55 -11.64
CA SER A 462 -5.53 14.38 -12.23
C SER A 462 -5.66 14.97 -13.65
N PHE A 463 -4.77 15.88 -14.07
CA PHE A 463 -4.84 16.56 -15.37
C PHE A 463 -4.42 15.65 -16.55
N LYS A 464 -5.36 15.33 -17.45
CA LYS A 464 -5.16 14.28 -18.49
C LYS A 464 -4.48 14.70 -19.79
N SER A 465 -4.22 15.99 -19.99
CA SER A 465 -3.72 16.51 -21.28
C SER A 465 -2.39 17.27 -21.14
N GLY A 466 -1.58 16.93 -20.14
CA GLY A 466 -0.28 17.56 -19.90
C GLY A 466 0.69 17.31 -21.04
N SER A 467 1.34 18.37 -21.53
CA SER A 467 2.49 18.25 -22.43
C SER A 467 3.73 17.78 -21.65
N GLN A 468 4.77 17.34 -22.36
CA GLN A 468 6.05 17.01 -21.72
C GLN A 468 6.62 18.19 -20.90
N GLU A 469 6.46 19.43 -21.39
CA GLU A 469 6.91 20.64 -20.69
C GLU A 469 6.11 20.87 -19.40
N ASP A 470 4.80 20.59 -19.41
CA ASP A 470 3.97 20.67 -18.20
C ASP A 470 4.47 19.70 -17.13
N TYR A 471 4.71 18.44 -17.48
CA TYR A 471 5.25 17.44 -16.56
C TYR A 471 6.66 17.77 -16.06
N GLN A 472 7.54 18.29 -16.94
CA GLN A 472 8.87 18.73 -16.52
C GLN A 472 8.81 19.88 -15.50
N THR A 473 7.91 20.84 -15.75
CA THR A 473 7.74 22.01 -14.87
C THR A 473 7.13 21.60 -13.54
N PHE A 474 6.14 20.71 -13.55
CA PHE A 474 5.53 20.15 -12.36
C PHE A 474 6.51 19.32 -11.53
N GLY A 475 7.18 18.35 -12.17
CA GLY A 475 8.19 17.52 -11.52
C GLY A 475 9.32 18.34 -10.91
N ARG A 476 9.75 19.43 -11.57
CA ARG A 476 10.74 20.36 -10.99
C ARG A 476 10.20 21.10 -9.78
N ALA A 477 8.95 21.56 -9.81
CA ALA A 477 8.31 22.20 -8.67
C ALA A 477 8.17 21.22 -7.49
N GLN A 478 7.80 19.96 -7.75
CA GLN A 478 7.75 18.90 -6.74
C GLN A 478 9.13 18.64 -6.13
N LEU A 479 10.19 18.51 -6.95
CA LEU A 479 11.56 18.32 -6.46
C LEU A 479 12.04 19.49 -5.58
N ASP A 480 11.73 20.74 -5.94
CA ASP A 480 12.04 21.91 -5.11
C ASP A 480 11.27 21.89 -3.77
N VAL A 481 9.95 21.67 -3.83
CA VAL A 481 9.09 21.68 -2.65
C VAL A 481 9.40 20.51 -1.71
N TYR A 482 9.45 19.29 -2.21
CA TYR A 482 9.72 18.11 -1.40
C TYR A 482 11.19 18.01 -0.98
N GLY A 483 12.13 18.55 -1.77
CA GLY A 483 13.54 18.70 -1.38
C GLY A 483 13.75 19.64 -0.19
N SER A 484 12.76 20.49 0.12
CA SER A 484 12.78 21.32 1.31
C SER A 484 12.48 20.57 2.62
N SER A 485 11.95 19.35 2.56
CA SER A 485 11.74 18.48 3.73
C SER A 485 13.07 18.18 4.44
N SER A 486 13.05 18.00 5.76
CA SER A 486 14.27 17.86 6.57
C SER A 486 14.95 16.50 6.42
N PHE A 487 14.23 15.43 6.08
CA PHE A 487 14.78 14.10 5.80
C PHE A 487 15.00 13.87 4.29
N GLY A 488 14.09 14.34 3.44
CA GLY A 488 14.15 14.19 1.98
C GLY A 488 12.88 13.59 1.40
N TRP A 489 12.99 12.92 0.25
CA TRP A 489 11.84 12.39 -0.48
C TRP A 489 12.12 11.03 -1.11
N ALA A 490 11.08 10.24 -1.38
CA ALA A 490 11.16 9.03 -2.19
C ALA A 490 10.04 8.97 -3.23
N TYR A 491 10.41 8.83 -4.50
CA TYR A 491 9.47 8.74 -5.61
C TYR A 491 8.77 7.38 -5.62
N TRP A 492 7.46 7.35 -5.87
CA TRP A 492 6.70 6.13 -6.07
C TRP A 492 6.43 5.92 -7.57
N SER A 493 7.00 4.96 -8.27
CA SER A 493 7.94 3.90 -7.86
C SER A 493 9.04 3.74 -8.93
N LEU A 494 10.04 2.88 -8.69
CA LEU A 494 11.11 2.61 -9.64
C LEU A 494 10.56 2.18 -11.01
N LYS A 495 9.62 1.22 -11.01
CA LYS A 495 9.01 0.64 -12.22
C LYS A 495 7.50 0.61 -12.07
N ASN A 496 6.81 0.87 -13.18
CA ASN A 496 5.36 0.78 -13.31
C ASN A 496 4.97 0.61 -14.79
N VAL A 497 3.81 0.02 -15.07
CA VAL A 497 3.24 -0.01 -16.42
C VAL A 497 2.68 1.35 -16.86
N ASN A 498 2.35 2.23 -15.91
CA ASN A 498 1.91 3.59 -16.17
C ASN A 498 3.13 4.52 -16.17
N ASP A 499 3.36 5.18 -17.30
CA ASP A 499 4.57 5.94 -17.60
C ASP A 499 4.96 6.94 -16.49
N HIS A 500 4.03 7.79 -16.05
CA HIS A 500 4.28 8.83 -15.04
C HIS A 500 4.38 8.34 -13.59
N TRP A 501 4.19 7.04 -13.37
CA TRP A 501 4.45 6.34 -12.10
C TRP A 501 5.77 5.55 -12.11
N ASN A 502 6.46 5.53 -13.25
CA ASN A 502 7.69 4.78 -13.48
C ASN A 502 8.88 5.75 -13.52
N LEU A 503 9.68 5.79 -12.45
CA LEU A 503 10.82 6.71 -12.36
C LEU A 503 11.84 6.49 -13.48
N GLU A 504 12.17 5.23 -13.76
CA GLU A 504 13.12 4.87 -14.82
C GLU A 504 12.64 5.39 -16.18
N TRP A 505 11.36 5.21 -16.50
CA TRP A 505 10.76 5.74 -17.72
C TRP A 505 10.80 7.28 -17.76
N ASN A 506 10.46 7.96 -16.65
CA ASN A 506 10.47 9.42 -16.60
C ASN A 506 11.87 10.00 -16.85
N ILE A 507 12.91 9.37 -16.30
CA ILE A 507 14.31 9.78 -16.52
C ILE A 507 14.70 9.53 -17.98
N ASN A 508 14.49 8.32 -18.49
CA ASN A 508 14.91 7.92 -19.84
C ASN A 508 14.18 8.69 -20.95
N ASN A 509 12.96 9.15 -20.69
CA ASN A 509 12.15 9.94 -21.64
C ASN A 509 12.15 11.43 -21.31
N ASN A 510 12.98 11.90 -20.38
CA ASN A 510 13.15 13.31 -20.02
C ASN A 510 11.85 14.00 -19.55
N TYR A 511 10.98 13.28 -18.84
CA TYR A 511 9.79 13.85 -18.16
C TYR A 511 10.09 14.29 -16.73
N LEU A 512 11.05 13.66 -16.05
CA LEU A 512 11.55 14.08 -14.74
C LEU A 512 13.09 14.09 -14.73
N PRO A 513 13.72 15.22 -15.06
CA PRO A 513 15.17 15.37 -14.94
C PRO A 513 15.59 15.46 -13.47
N LEU A 514 16.48 14.56 -13.03
CA LEU A 514 17.02 14.50 -11.65
C LEU A 514 18.35 15.23 -11.48
#